data_AF-A0A1S1U029-F1
#
_entry.id   AF-A0A1S1U029-F1
#
_cell.length_a   1.000
_cell.length_b   1.000
_cell.length_c   1.000
_cell.angle_alpha   90.00
_cell.angle_beta   90.00
_cell.angle_gamma   90.00
#
_symmetry.space_group_name_H-M   'P 1'
#
loop_
_entity.id
_entity.type
_entity.pdbx_description
1 polymer ?
#
loop_
_entity_poly.entity_id
_entity_poly.type
_entity_poly.pdbx_seq_one_letter_code
_entity_poly.pdbx_strand_id
1 'polypeptide(L)'
;MRRRCASGASFVLILKAQLLMKDRPANLPASILARLRNIARSKQTDNQLILRRYAIERLLYRLSISPHRDQFILKGAMLFTAWLNDPNRPTQDLDLLGFRNPAVTAIRSVFETICRIEAEKDGLAYDANGLSVEVIREGQQYGGVRVQTTASLGRTRIPVQVDIGFGDAVTRGRRNWNFRRFCRPRVLD
;
A
#
# COMPACT_ATOMS: atom_id res chain seq x y z
N MET A 1 -11.43 51.48 45.86
CA MET A 1 -10.08 50.88 45.68
C MET A 1 -10.15 49.40 46.03
N ARG A 2 -10.23 48.51 45.04
CA ARG A 2 -9.78 47.09 45.10
C ARG A 2 -9.92 46.48 43.70
N ARG A 3 -8.78 46.18 43.09
CA ARG A 3 -8.63 45.43 41.83
C ARG A 3 -8.56 43.93 42.13
N ARG A 4 -8.71 43.14 41.06
CA ARG A 4 -8.21 41.75 40.84
C ARG A 4 -9.08 40.63 41.44
N CYS A 5 -9.23 39.45 40.82
CA CYS A 5 -8.49 38.79 39.73
C CYS A 5 -9.45 37.84 38.98
N ALA A 6 -9.46 37.89 37.65
CA ALA A 6 -9.99 36.81 36.82
C ALA A 6 -9.04 35.60 36.95
N SER A 7 -9.56 34.45 37.39
CA SER A 7 -8.78 33.22 37.57
C SER A 7 -8.34 32.65 36.22
N GLY A 8 -7.03 32.71 35.95
CA GLY A 8 -6.38 32.17 34.74
C GLY A 8 -6.35 30.64 34.62
N ALA A 9 -7.22 29.92 35.33
CA ALA A 9 -7.27 28.46 35.31
C ALA A 9 -8.07 27.89 34.13
N SER A 10 -8.97 28.67 33.51
CA SER A 10 -9.76 28.20 32.35
C SER A 10 -9.00 28.25 31.03
N PHE A 11 -8.08 29.22 30.85
CA PHE A 11 -7.43 29.43 29.55
C PHE A 11 -6.37 28.36 29.25
N VAL A 12 -5.63 27.90 30.26
CA VAL A 12 -4.57 26.89 30.11
C VAL A 12 -5.15 25.50 29.80
N LEU A 13 -6.33 25.16 30.35
CA LEU A 13 -6.99 23.88 30.05
C LEU A 13 -7.56 23.86 28.63
N ILE A 14 -8.14 24.97 28.18
CA ILE A 14 -8.66 25.14 26.81
C ILE A 14 -7.51 25.09 25.80
N LEU A 15 -6.38 25.76 26.09
CA LEU A 15 -5.21 25.75 25.21
C LEU A 15 -4.53 24.37 25.18
N LYS A 16 -4.47 23.64 26.30
CA LYS A 16 -4.01 22.23 26.33
C LYS A 16 -4.92 21.30 25.55
N ALA A 17 -6.24 21.48 25.61
CA ALA A 17 -7.19 20.71 24.80
C ALA A 17 -7.05 21.03 23.29
N GLN A 18 -6.84 22.30 22.94
CA GLN A 18 -6.55 22.72 21.56
C GLN A 18 -5.20 22.20 21.04
N LEU A 19 -4.18 22.12 21.89
CA LEU A 19 -2.87 21.56 21.57
C LEU A 19 -2.89 20.02 21.49
N LEU A 20 -3.71 19.33 22.29
CA LEU A 20 -3.92 17.87 22.22
C LEU A 20 -4.85 17.44 21.08
N MET A 21 -5.60 18.38 20.47
CA MET A 21 -6.41 18.14 19.27
C MET A 21 -5.69 18.49 17.97
N LYS A 22 -4.45 19.00 18.04
CA LYS A 22 -3.66 19.38 16.87
C LYS A 22 -3.26 18.12 16.11
N ASP A 23 -3.87 18.01 14.93
CA ASP A 23 -3.64 17.03 13.86
C ASP A 23 -4.28 15.64 14.02
N ARG A 24 -5.58 15.60 14.32
CA ARG A 24 -6.43 14.68 13.54
C ARG A 24 -6.60 15.30 12.15
N PRO A 25 -6.08 14.72 11.06
CA PRO A 25 -6.32 15.31 9.75
C PRO A 25 -7.84 15.29 9.51
N ALA A 26 -8.44 16.48 9.42
CA ALA A 26 -9.86 16.67 9.11
C ALA A 26 -10.26 15.96 7.80
N ASN A 27 -9.27 15.61 6.98
CA ASN A 27 -9.37 14.73 5.83
C ASN A 27 -8.07 13.89 5.73
N LEU A 28 -8.11 12.65 6.21
CA LEU A 28 -6.97 11.73 6.20
C LEU A 28 -6.37 11.55 4.79
N PRO A 29 -7.16 11.26 3.73
CA PRO A 29 -6.64 11.24 2.36
C PRO A 29 -5.89 12.50 1.94
N ALA A 30 -6.41 13.69 2.25
CA ALA A 30 -5.74 14.94 1.92
C ALA A 30 -4.39 15.11 2.63
N SER A 31 -4.32 14.70 3.91
CA SER A 31 -3.08 14.71 4.68
C SER A 31 -2.03 13.74 4.10
N ILE A 32 -2.45 12.53 3.74
CA ILE A 32 -1.58 11.54 3.10
C ILE A 32 -1.09 12.08 1.74
N LEU A 33 -1.98 12.61 0.90
CA LEU A 33 -1.60 13.22 -0.38
C LEU A 33 -0.57 14.34 -0.22
N ALA A 34 -0.74 15.21 0.79
CA ALA A 34 0.21 16.27 1.08
C ALA A 34 1.59 15.72 1.48
N ARG A 35 1.62 14.70 2.35
CA ARG A 35 2.87 14.02 2.74
C ARG A 35 3.56 13.38 1.53
N LEU A 36 2.84 12.60 0.74
CA LEU A 36 3.36 11.93 -0.46
C LEU A 36 3.92 12.94 -1.47
N ARG A 37 3.25 14.08 -1.66
CA ARG A 37 3.75 15.18 -2.49
C ARG A 37 5.05 15.78 -1.97
N ASN A 38 5.16 15.96 -0.65
CA ASN A 38 6.40 16.48 -0.05
C ASN A 38 7.55 15.50 -0.21
N ILE A 39 7.30 14.20 -0.08
CA ILE A 39 8.29 13.14 -0.32
C ILE A 39 8.75 13.13 -1.78
N ALA A 40 7.82 13.26 -2.72
CA ALA A 40 8.15 13.33 -4.15
C ALA A 40 9.07 14.53 -4.45
N ARG A 41 8.75 15.69 -3.88
CA ARG A 41 9.57 16.91 -4.00
C ARG A 41 10.96 16.75 -3.38
N SER A 42 11.06 16.21 -2.16
CA SER A 42 12.35 16.04 -1.48
C SER A 42 13.25 15.03 -2.18
N LYS A 43 12.66 14.01 -2.82
CA LYS A 43 13.37 12.99 -3.60
C LYS A 43 13.56 13.36 -5.07
N GLN A 44 13.10 14.54 -5.51
CA GLN A 44 13.13 14.99 -6.90
C GLN A 44 12.59 13.94 -7.89
N THR A 45 11.52 13.25 -7.51
CA THR A 45 10.92 12.15 -8.28
C THR A 45 9.46 12.46 -8.64
N ASP A 46 8.91 11.68 -9.57
CA ASP A 46 7.52 11.83 -9.99
C ASP A 46 6.56 11.48 -8.84
N ASN A 47 5.65 12.40 -8.55
CA ASN A 47 4.60 12.20 -7.56
C ASN A 47 3.70 11.00 -7.89
N GLN A 48 3.47 10.70 -9.17
CA GLN A 48 2.70 9.51 -9.58
C GLN A 48 3.41 8.21 -9.22
N LEU A 49 4.74 8.18 -9.25
CA LEU A 49 5.53 7.02 -8.83
C LEU A 49 5.38 6.81 -7.32
N ILE A 50 5.45 7.87 -6.53
CA ILE A 50 5.24 7.81 -5.07
C ILE A 50 3.83 7.36 -4.71
N LEU A 51 2.80 7.87 -5.41
CA LEU A 51 1.40 7.45 -5.22
C LEU A 51 1.19 5.97 -5.53
N ARG A 52 1.70 5.50 -6.68
CA ARG A 52 1.61 4.10 -7.08
C ARG A 52 2.33 3.19 -6.08
N ARG A 53 3.55 3.55 -5.69
CA ARG A 53 4.30 2.80 -4.67
C ARG A 53 3.54 2.71 -3.36
N TYR A 54 2.96 3.80 -2.89
CA TYR A 54 2.13 3.80 -1.68
C TYR A 54 0.93 2.85 -1.83
N ALA A 55 0.19 2.93 -2.94
CA ALA A 55 -0.93 2.04 -3.20
C ALA A 55 -0.51 0.56 -3.28
N ILE A 56 0.64 0.25 -3.87
CA ILE A 56 1.13 -1.13 -3.94
C ILE A 56 1.58 -1.64 -2.57
N GLU A 57 2.34 -0.86 -1.79
CA GLU A 57 2.78 -1.25 -0.44
C GLU A 57 1.57 -1.54 0.48
N ARG A 58 0.49 -0.77 0.35
CA ARG A 58 -0.75 -0.97 1.11
C ARG A 58 -1.62 -2.12 0.59
N LEU A 59 -1.51 -2.49 -0.68
CA LEU A 59 -2.14 -3.71 -1.21
C LEU A 59 -1.38 -4.94 -0.71
N LEU A 60 -0.04 -4.88 -0.71
CA LEU A 60 0.82 -5.94 -0.19
C LEU A 60 0.61 -6.14 1.32
N TYR A 61 0.39 -5.07 2.08
CA TYR A 61 -0.04 -5.17 3.48
C TYR A 61 -1.33 -5.97 3.61
N ARG A 62 -2.37 -5.64 2.83
CA ARG A 62 -3.65 -6.37 2.81
C ARG A 62 -3.45 -7.84 2.44
N LEU A 63 -2.64 -8.15 1.42
CA LEU A 63 -2.27 -9.52 1.07
C LEU A 63 -1.63 -10.25 2.26
N SER A 64 -0.72 -9.59 2.98
CA SER A 64 0.00 -10.23 4.09
C SER A 64 -0.85 -10.61 5.30
N ILE A 65 -1.93 -9.86 5.55
CA ILE A 65 -2.88 -10.15 6.63
C ILE A 65 -4.08 -10.97 6.13
N SER A 66 -4.15 -11.26 4.83
CA SER A 66 -5.23 -12.04 4.23
C SER A 66 -5.08 -13.55 4.48
N PRO A 67 -6.17 -14.32 4.33
CA PRO A 67 -6.10 -15.79 4.25
C PRO A 67 -5.24 -16.32 3.09
N HIS A 68 -4.91 -15.46 2.11
CA HIS A 68 -4.18 -15.83 0.90
C HIS A 68 -2.67 -15.57 0.98
N ARG A 69 -2.16 -15.06 2.11
CA ARG A 69 -0.74 -14.68 2.28
C ARG A 69 0.25 -15.80 1.91
N ASP A 70 -0.10 -17.05 2.19
CA ASP A 70 0.78 -18.21 1.97
C ASP A 70 0.70 -18.77 0.54
N GLN A 71 -0.14 -18.16 -0.31
CA GLN A 71 -0.36 -18.53 -1.71
C GLN A 71 0.57 -17.80 -2.68
N PHE A 72 1.24 -16.73 -2.22
CA PHE A 72 2.08 -15.88 -3.04
C PHE A 72 3.43 -15.59 -2.38
N ILE A 73 4.47 -15.42 -3.20
CA ILE A 73 5.76 -14.88 -2.77
C ILE A 73 6.05 -13.61 -3.56
N LEU A 74 6.45 -12.54 -2.86
CA LEU A 74 6.92 -11.31 -3.49
C LEU A 74 8.19 -11.58 -4.31
N LYS A 75 8.19 -11.13 -5.56
CA LYS A 75 9.31 -11.21 -6.49
C LYS A 75 9.68 -9.81 -7.02
N GLY A 76 10.65 -9.79 -7.94
CA GLY A 76 10.88 -8.67 -8.83
C GLY A 76 11.43 -7.42 -8.15
N ALA A 77 11.16 -6.28 -8.78
CA ALA A 77 11.83 -5.02 -8.45
C ALA A 77 11.44 -4.49 -7.06
N MET A 78 10.27 -4.87 -6.56
CA MET A 78 9.84 -4.55 -5.19
C MET A 78 10.66 -5.24 -4.09
N LEU A 79 11.36 -6.34 -4.38
CA LEU A 79 12.35 -6.89 -3.44
C LEU A 79 13.53 -5.94 -3.28
N PHE A 80 13.94 -5.25 -4.35
CA PHE A 80 15.10 -4.37 -4.33
C PHE A 80 14.81 -3.01 -3.69
N THR A 81 13.57 -2.51 -3.74
CA THR A 81 13.20 -1.28 -3.01
C THR A 81 13.20 -1.43 -1.49
N ALA A 82 13.30 -2.66 -0.98
CA ALA A 82 13.55 -2.94 0.43
C ALA A 82 15.03 -3.01 0.80
N TRP A 83 15.95 -3.06 -0.17
CA TRP A 83 17.38 -3.30 0.03
C TRP A 83 18.27 -2.17 -0.49
N LEU A 84 17.89 -1.56 -1.60
CA LEU A 84 18.63 -0.51 -2.27
C LEU A 84 17.76 0.73 -2.23
N ASN A 85 18.21 1.75 -1.50
CA ASN A 85 17.59 3.06 -1.40
C ASN A 85 17.76 3.84 -2.73
N ASP A 86 17.54 3.18 -3.86
CA ASP A 86 17.79 3.67 -5.21
C ASP A 86 16.53 4.38 -5.74
N PRO A 87 16.58 5.72 -5.92
CA PRO A 87 15.45 6.50 -6.43
C PRO A 87 15.18 6.29 -7.93
N ASN A 88 16.10 5.68 -8.68
CA ASN A 88 16.06 5.63 -10.15
C ASN A 88 15.53 4.32 -10.74
N ARG A 89 15.16 3.33 -9.92
CA ARG A 89 14.49 2.13 -10.42
C ARG A 89 12.97 2.22 -10.23
N PRO A 90 12.21 2.63 -11.26
CA PRO A 90 10.75 2.69 -11.15
C PRO A 90 10.19 1.28 -10.97
N THR A 91 9.73 0.99 -9.76
CA THR A 91 8.86 -0.17 -9.47
C THR A 91 7.43 0.27 -9.73
N GLN A 92 6.95 0.01 -10.95
CA GLN A 92 5.59 0.39 -11.33
C GLN A 92 4.57 -0.69 -10.97
N ASP A 93 5.02 -1.94 -10.91
CA ASP A 93 4.16 -3.11 -10.81
C ASP A 93 4.55 -3.98 -9.59
N LEU A 94 3.58 -4.75 -9.09
CA LEU A 94 3.79 -5.74 -8.04
C LEU A 94 4.00 -7.13 -8.66
N ASP A 95 5.21 -7.67 -8.56
CA ASP A 95 5.52 -9.01 -9.05
C ASP A 95 5.32 -10.06 -7.95
N LEU A 96 4.53 -11.10 -8.23
CA LEU A 96 4.29 -12.23 -7.35
C LEU A 96 4.58 -13.57 -8.05
N LEU A 97 4.92 -14.58 -7.25
CA LEU A 97 4.87 -15.98 -7.65
C LEU A 97 3.71 -16.66 -6.96
N GLY A 98 2.77 -17.22 -7.72
CA GLY A 98 1.63 -17.99 -7.22
C GLY A 98 1.93 -19.49 -7.12
N PHE A 99 1.38 -20.15 -6.09
CA PHE A 99 1.53 -21.60 -5.87
C PHE A 99 0.20 -22.37 -5.91
N ARG A 100 -0.91 -21.66 -6.10
CA ARG A 100 -2.25 -22.23 -6.13
C ARG A 100 -2.86 -22.13 -7.53
N ASN A 101 -4.17 -22.34 -7.63
CA ASN A 101 -4.92 -22.36 -8.87
C ASN A 101 -4.64 -21.09 -9.73
N PRO A 102 -4.03 -21.24 -10.92
CA PRO A 102 -3.72 -20.11 -11.81
C PRO A 102 -4.93 -19.62 -12.62
N ALA A 103 -6.11 -20.24 -12.45
CA ALA A 103 -7.31 -19.84 -13.18
C ALA A 103 -7.66 -18.36 -12.90
N VAL A 104 -7.96 -17.63 -13.98
CA VAL A 104 -8.36 -16.21 -13.96
C VAL A 104 -9.47 -15.95 -12.92
N THR A 105 -10.47 -16.81 -12.85
CA THR A 105 -11.59 -16.71 -11.90
C THR A 105 -11.14 -16.87 -10.45
N ALA A 106 -10.23 -17.80 -10.18
CA ALA A 106 -9.68 -18.02 -8.84
C ALA A 106 -8.84 -16.82 -8.39
N ILE A 107 -7.97 -16.32 -9.26
CA ILE A 107 -7.14 -15.14 -8.97
C ILE A 107 -8.00 -13.88 -8.78
N ARG A 108 -9.03 -13.70 -9.61
CA ARG A 108 -10.00 -12.60 -9.44
C ARG A 108 -10.63 -12.63 -8.05
N SER A 109 -11.15 -13.78 -7.62
CA SER A 109 -11.77 -13.94 -6.30
C SER A 109 -10.80 -13.63 -5.14
N VAL A 110 -9.55 -14.07 -5.26
CA VAL A 110 -8.49 -13.78 -4.29
C VAL A 110 -8.25 -12.27 -4.17
N PHE A 111 -8.06 -11.58 -5.30
CA PHE A 111 -7.75 -10.15 -5.27
C PHE A 111 -8.96 -9.27 -4.94
N GLU A 112 -10.18 -9.68 -5.29
CA GLU A 112 -11.40 -9.05 -4.80
C GLU A 112 -11.47 -9.11 -3.26
N THR A 113 -11.13 -10.26 -2.67
CA THR A 113 -11.06 -10.42 -1.22
C THR A 113 -10.01 -9.50 -0.62
N ILE A 114 -8.79 -9.48 -1.18
CA ILE A 114 -7.68 -8.63 -0.71
C ILE A 114 -8.05 -7.13 -0.78
N CYS A 115 -8.65 -6.68 -1.88
CA CYS A 115 -9.05 -5.29 -2.09
C CYS A 115 -10.13 -4.83 -1.10
N ARG A 116 -10.97 -5.75 -0.59
CA ARG A 116 -12.03 -5.48 0.39
C ARG A 116 -11.56 -5.52 1.84
N ILE A 117 -10.32 -5.94 2.11
CA ILE A 117 -9.80 -5.96 3.49
C ILE A 117 -9.72 -4.53 4.03
N GLU A 118 -10.44 -4.29 5.11
CA GLU A 118 -10.29 -3.10 5.94
C GLU A 118 -8.96 -3.19 6.69
N ALA A 119 -7.99 -2.38 6.27
CA ALA A 119 -6.68 -2.25 6.90
C ALA A 119 -6.66 -1.08 7.89
N GLU A 120 -5.51 -0.87 8.56
CA GLU A 120 -5.24 0.39 9.27
C GLU A 120 -5.54 1.59 8.38
N LYS A 121 -5.93 2.72 9.00
CA LYS A 121 -6.33 3.97 8.34
C LYS A 121 -5.23 4.52 7.41
N ASP A 122 -5.22 4.03 6.17
CA ASP A 122 -4.30 4.39 5.09
C ASP A 122 -4.97 5.23 3.99
N GLY A 123 -6.25 5.54 4.14
CA GLY A 123 -6.99 6.41 3.23
C GLY A 123 -7.22 5.84 1.84
N LEU A 124 -6.82 4.59 1.57
CA LEU A 124 -6.98 3.94 0.28
C LEU A 124 -8.24 3.08 0.24
N ALA A 125 -9.00 3.20 -0.85
CA ALA A 125 -10.04 2.26 -1.22
C ALA A 125 -9.72 1.66 -2.59
N TYR A 126 -9.68 0.33 -2.69
CA TYR A 126 -9.42 -0.37 -3.95
C TYR A 126 -10.74 -0.73 -4.62
N ASP A 127 -10.80 -0.57 -5.94
CA ASP A 127 -11.95 -0.96 -6.74
C ASP A 127 -11.95 -2.48 -6.97
N ALA A 128 -12.53 -3.22 -6.03
CA ALA A 128 -12.70 -4.66 -6.15
C ALA A 128 -13.66 -5.05 -7.28
N ASN A 129 -14.65 -4.21 -7.60
CA ASN A 129 -15.65 -4.53 -8.62
C ASN A 129 -15.10 -4.30 -10.04
N GLY A 130 -14.31 -3.24 -10.21
CA GLY A 130 -13.62 -2.88 -11.46
C GLY A 130 -12.32 -3.64 -11.71
N LEU A 131 -12.05 -4.71 -10.96
CA LEU A 131 -10.84 -5.51 -11.09
C LEU A 131 -10.89 -6.39 -12.35
N SER A 132 -9.85 -6.29 -13.20
CA SER A 132 -9.63 -7.14 -14.37
C SER A 132 -8.48 -8.13 -14.11
N VAL A 133 -8.60 -9.32 -14.69
CA VAL A 133 -7.56 -10.36 -14.64
C VAL A 133 -7.41 -10.96 -16.03
N GLU A 134 -6.19 -10.95 -16.56
CA GLU A 134 -5.88 -11.39 -17.91
C GLU A 134 -4.69 -12.35 -17.90
N VAL A 135 -4.68 -13.32 -18.81
CA VAL A 135 -3.54 -14.23 -18.98
C VAL A 135 -2.43 -13.49 -19.71
N ILE A 136 -1.23 -13.50 -19.14
CA ILE A 136 -0.02 -13.00 -19.80
C ILE A 136 0.86 -14.18 -20.24
N ARG A 137 1.21 -14.21 -21.52
CA ARG A 137 2.11 -15.22 -22.08
C ARG A 137 3.54 -14.73 -21.93
N GLU A 138 4.11 -14.88 -20.74
CA GLU A 138 5.57 -14.92 -20.62
C GLU A 138 6.02 -16.31 -21.06
N GLY A 139 7.14 -16.42 -21.78
CA GLY A 139 7.63 -17.65 -22.45
C GLY A 139 8.03 -18.81 -21.53
N GLN A 140 7.22 -19.11 -20.51
CA GLN A 140 7.37 -20.20 -19.56
C GLN A 140 6.29 -21.26 -19.79
N GLN A 141 6.59 -22.49 -19.35
CA GLN A 141 5.74 -23.67 -19.51
C GLN A 141 4.39 -23.56 -18.78
N TYR A 142 4.30 -22.68 -17.79
CA TYR A 142 3.09 -22.26 -17.10
C TYR A 142 3.03 -20.73 -17.22
N GLY A 143 2.08 -20.19 -17.99
CA GLY A 143 1.97 -18.74 -18.20
C GLY A 143 1.71 -17.94 -16.92
N GLY A 144 1.62 -16.61 -17.02
CA GLY A 144 1.29 -15.73 -15.90
C GLY A 144 -0.14 -15.18 -15.97
N VAL A 145 -0.55 -14.47 -14.93
CA VAL A 145 -1.74 -13.61 -14.98
C VAL A 145 -1.40 -12.20 -14.52
N ARG A 146 -2.03 -11.21 -15.13
CA ARG A 146 -1.98 -9.81 -14.74
C ARG A 146 -3.29 -9.42 -14.12
N VAL A 147 -3.24 -8.84 -12.93
CA VAL A 147 -4.37 -8.24 -12.23
C VAL A 147 -4.25 -6.72 -12.32
N GLN A 148 -5.33 -6.04 -12.71
CA GLN A 148 -5.39 -4.58 -12.70
C GLN A 148 -6.59 -4.10 -11.90
N THR A 149 -6.38 -3.05 -11.11
CA THR A 149 -7.42 -2.35 -10.35
C THR A 149 -7.04 -0.89 -10.18
N THR A 150 -7.94 -0.10 -9.61
CA THR A 150 -7.68 1.30 -9.26
C THR A 150 -7.85 1.50 -7.76
N ALA A 151 -6.85 2.09 -7.12
CA ALA A 151 -6.98 2.61 -5.75
C ALA A 151 -7.43 4.07 -5.79
N SER A 152 -8.28 4.49 -4.86
CA SER A 152 -8.63 5.89 -4.63
C SER A 152 -8.04 6.38 -3.32
N LEU A 153 -7.41 7.55 -3.37
CA LEU A 153 -6.97 8.31 -2.20
C LEU A 153 -7.66 9.67 -2.24
N GLY A 154 -8.83 9.76 -1.60
CA GLY A 154 -9.73 10.89 -1.77
C GLY A 154 -10.28 10.93 -3.21
N ARG A 155 -10.03 12.01 -3.94
CA ARG A 155 -10.42 12.13 -5.36
C ARG A 155 -9.37 11.62 -6.35
N THR A 156 -8.16 11.33 -5.86
CA THR A 156 -7.05 10.85 -6.71
C THR A 156 -7.25 9.38 -7.02
N ARG A 157 -7.26 9.02 -8.31
CA ARG A 157 -7.28 7.64 -8.81
C ARG A 157 -5.85 7.20 -9.13
N ILE A 158 -5.47 6.02 -8.65
CA ILE A 158 -4.13 5.47 -8.75
C ILE A 158 -4.26 4.07 -9.38
N PRO A 159 -3.80 3.86 -10.63
CA PRO A 159 -3.82 2.55 -11.24
C PRO A 159 -2.83 1.63 -10.52
N VAL A 160 -3.22 0.37 -10.33
CA VAL A 160 -2.42 -0.66 -9.67
C VAL A 160 -2.40 -1.89 -10.55
N GLN A 161 -1.20 -2.41 -10.80
CA GLN A 161 -0.97 -3.64 -11.55
C GLN A 161 -0.22 -4.65 -10.69
N VAL A 162 -0.63 -5.90 -10.80
CA VAL A 162 0.00 -7.04 -10.14
C VAL A 162 0.22 -8.14 -11.16
N ASP A 163 1.47 -8.52 -11.38
CA ASP A 163 1.85 -9.59 -12.29
C ASP A 163 2.21 -10.85 -11.49
N ILE A 164 1.62 -11.97 -11.88
CA ILE A 164 1.72 -13.23 -11.15
C ILE A 164 2.22 -14.30 -12.10
N GLY A 165 3.47 -14.72 -11.91
CA GLY A 165 4.00 -15.90 -12.58
C GLY A 165 3.59 -17.18 -11.86
N PHE A 166 3.46 -18.28 -12.62
CA PHE A 166 3.29 -19.64 -12.10
C PHE A 166 4.42 -20.52 -12.66
N GLY A 167 4.93 -21.46 -11.88
CA GLY A 167 6.07 -22.31 -12.27
C GLY A 167 6.71 -23.02 -11.09
N ASP A 168 7.60 -23.98 -11.38
CA ASP A 168 8.07 -24.95 -10.39
C ASP A 168 8.68 -24.31 -9.14
N ALA A 169 8.25 -24.87 -8.01
CA ALA A 169 8.58 -24.46 -6.67
C ALA A 169 10.08 -24.15 -6.53
N VAL A 170 10.40 -23.00 -5.94
CA VAL A 170 11.73 -22.77 -5.40
C VAL A 170 11.96 -23.80 -4.29
N THR A 171 12.61 -24.92 -4.63
CA THR A 171 12.95 -26.05 -3.75
C THR A 171 14.01 -25.70 -2.69
N ARG A 172 14.25 -24.42 -2.39
CA ARG A 172 15.28 -24.03 -1.42
C ARG A 172 14.78 -22.95 -0.48
N GLY A 173 14.42 -23.41 0.72
CA GLY A 173 14.28 -22.57 1.91
C GLY A 173 13.19 -21.51 1.80
N ARG A 174 11.93 -21.91 2.06
CA ARG A 174 10.92 -20.99 2.62
C ARG A 174 11.51 -20.39 3.90
N ARG A 175 12.23 -19.28 3.80
CA ARG A 175 12.47 -18.43 4.97
C ARG A 175 11.09 -17.88 5.31
N ASN A 176 10.56 -18.25 6.46
CA ASN A 176 9.38 -17.61 7.04
C ASN A 176 9.70 -16.13 7.21
N TRP A 177 9.42 -15.34 6.18
CA TRP A 177 9.55 -13.89 6.25
C TRP A 177 8.34 -13.38 7.00
N ASN A 178 8.59 -12.76 8.15
CA ASN A 178 7.55 -12.13 8.92
C ASN A 178 7.09 -10.87 8.17
N PHE A 179 6.11 -11.05 7.26
CA PHE A 179 5.54 -10.00 6.41
C PHE A 179 5.18 -8.71 7.16
N ARG A 180 4.85 -8.83 8.47
CA ARG A 180 4.56 -7.71 9.37
C ARG A 180 5.65 -6.64 9.40
N ARG A 181 6.93 -7.01 9.24
CA ARG A 181 8.05 -6.06 9.24
C ARG A 181 8.28 -5.40 7.88
N PHE A 182 7.78 -6.00 6.80
CA PHE A 182 7.92 -5.48 5.44
C PHE A 182 6.88 -4.42 5.09
N CYS A 183 5.67 -4.51 5.68
CA CYS A 183 4.49 -3.79 5.22
C CYS A 183 4.10 -2.55 6.03
N ARG A 184 5.00 -2.03 6.90
CA ARG A 184 4.87 -0.65 7.35
C ARG A 184 5.07 0.25 6.11
N PRO A 185 4.19 1.21 5.82
CA PRO A 185 4.33 2.07 4.65
C PRO A 185 5.60 2.91 4.82
N ARG A 186 6.71 2.44 4.24
CA ARG A 186 8.03 3.09 4.31
C ARG A 186 8.07 4.34 3.46
N VAL A 187 7.12 4.52 2.55
CA VAL A 187 6.95 5.79 1.86
C VAL A 187 6.69 6.92 2.86
N LEU A 188 6.04 6.65 4.00
CA LEU A 188 5.71 7.67 5.01
C LEU A 188 6.75 7.81 6.13
N ASP A 189 7.81 6.99 6.12
CA ASP A 189 8.96 7.09 7.02
C ASP A 189 10.00 8.07 6.45
#